data_AF-A0A6C1E228-F1
#
_entry.id   AF-A0A6C1E228-F1
#
_cell.length_a   1.000
_cell.length_b   1.000
_cell.length_c   1.000
_cell.angle_alpha   90.00
_cell.angle_beta   90.00
_cell.angle_gamma   90.00
#
_symmetry.space_group_name_H-M   'P 1'
#
loop_
_entity.id
_entity.type
_entity.pdbx_description
1 polymer ?
#
loop_
_entity_poly.entity_id
_entity_poly.type
_entity_poly.pdbx_seq_one_letter_code
_entity_poly.pdbx_strand_id
1 'polypeptide(L)'
;MCKHLIAEEFLEAKEQEKHTPATGGTGTATIDDNLINRLENNLEDACSNKSADDEDDDDDGIQNPDECVDLVLKNDVSQGQEIFNSYGELSNVFLLARYGFTIPGNQYDIVHLGPDFLEIFRKDDKHQEKVKWWSQVGHGLFSAWYAQMRQEEDEDEQNEAQSDGSHQEVNSEIEEESDEDEDEDEDEDEDEDEDEDEDEEDVLKSWLSRLYIDFSGEPSPSTWALANLLTLTTAQWDTFFSQKASHHITDSIINEEKLPFLAKTDNLHTKKILSKLLKNKQLPTLTDSHAVKEAGVTEAMLQNSRILVQSEQEILDRCLKRLT
;
A
#
# COMPACT_ATOMS: atom_id res chain seq x y z
N MET A 1 6.36 -2.40 -4.63
CA MET A 1 6.51 -1.66 -3.35
C MET A 1 5.32 -1.94 -2.44
N CYS A 2 5.53 -2.63 -1.32
CA CYS A 2 4.48 -3.02 -0.37
C CYS A 2 3.85 -1.80 0.33
N LYS A 3 2.64 -1.43 -0.13
CA LYS A 3 1.76 -0.39 0.44
C LYS A 3 0.74 -0.95 1.47
N HIS A 4 0.83 -2.24 1.84
CA HIS A 4 -0.29 -2.97 2.45
C HIS A 4 -0.25 -3.09 4.00
N LEU A 5 0.91 -2.92 4.64
CA LEU A 5 1.14 -3.41 6.02
C LEU A 5 0.52 -2.59 7.18
N ILE A 6 0.20 -1.29 7.00
CA ILE A 6 -0.06 -0.41 8.17
C ILE A 6 -1.41 -0.67 8.85
N ALA A 7 -2.46 -0.95 8.08
CA ALA A 7 -3.79 -1.17 8.67
C ALA A 7 -3.84 -2.48 9.48
N GLU A 8 -3.00 -3.43 9.09
CA GLU A 8 -2.89 -4.79 9.60
C GLU A 8 -2.12 -4.77 10.93
N GLU A 9 -0.93 -4.16 10.92
CA GLU A 9 -0.10 -3.91 12.10
C GLU A 9 -0.86 -3.12 13.18
N PHE A 10 -1.70 -2.15 12.79
CA PHE A 10 -2.52 -1.38 13.74
C PHE A 10 -3.58 -2.26 14.45
N LEU A 11 -4.19 -3.21 13.75
CA LEU A 11 -5.19 -4.09 14.33
C LEU A 11 -4.54 -5.13 15.25
N GLU A 12 -3.41 -5.69 14.83
CA GLU A 12 -2.61 -6.61 15.64
C GLU A 12 -2.14 -5.96 16.93
N ALA A 13 -1.62 -4.73 16.86
CA ALA A 13 -1.25 -3.96 18.05
C ALA A 13 -2.44 -3.77 19.00
N LYS A 14 -3.62 -3.46 18.46
CA LYS A 14 -4.86 -3.27 19.25
C LYS A 14 -5.39 -4.56 19.88
N GLU A 15 -5.11 -5.71 19.28
CA GLU A 15 -5.49 -7.02 19.83
C GLU A 15 -4.49 -7.50 20.88
N GLN A 16 -3.19 -7.25 20.68
CA GLN A 16 -2.15 -7.48 21.69
C GLN A 16 -2.36 -6.63 22.95
N GLU A 17 -2.83 -5.38 22.82
CA GLU A 17 -3.21 -4.52 23.95
C GLU A 17 -4.41 -5.04 24.75
N LYS A 18 -5.32 -5.82 24.14
CA LYS A 18 -6.46 -6.42 24.85
C LYS A 18 -6.10 -7.67 25.63
N HIS A 19 -5.05 -8.38 25.21
CA HIS A 19 -4.63 -9.65 25.79
C HIS A 19 -3.47 -9.55 26.77
N THR A 20 -2.90 -8.37 26.98
CA THR A 20 -1.86 -8.15 27.99
C THR A 20 -2.47 -7.85 29.37
N PRO A 21 -2.31 -8.73 30.38
CA PRO A 21 -2.58 -8.33 31.75
C PRO A 21 -1.60 -7.22 32.14
N ALA A 22 -2.07 -6.23 32.89
CA ALA A 22 -1.26 -5.12 33.38
C ALA A 22 -0.12 -5.62 34.29
N THR A 23 1.02 -5.98 33.70
CA THR A 23 2.28 -6.20 34.40
C THR A 23 3.21 -5.06 34.05
N GLY A 24 3.39 -4.16 35.01
CA GLY A 24 4.40 -3.11 34.95
C GLY A 24 5.78 -3.69 34.77
N GLY A 25 6.49 -3.19 33.77
CA GLY A 25 7.85 -3.57 33.45
C GLY A 25 8.29 -2.86 32.18
N THR A 26 8.77 -1.64 32.35
CA THR A 26 9.48 -0.87 31.31
C THR A 26 10.73 -1.64 30.89
N GLY A 27 10.61 -2.44 29.84
CA GLY A 27 11.74 -2.94 29.07
C GLY A 27 11.73 -2.21 27.74
N THR A 28 12.51 -1.14 27.64
CA THR A 28 12.93 -0.61 26.34
C THR A 28 13.45 -1.79 25.51
N ALA A 29 13.05 -1.89 24.24
CA ALA A 29 13.73 -2.75 23.28
C ALA A 29 15.17 -2.22 23.13
N THR A 30 16.02 -2.61 24.08
CA THR A 30 17.46 -2.40 24.01
C THR A 30 17.93 -3.22 22.83
N ILE A 31 18.53 -2.53 21.87
CA ILE A 31 19.30 -3.17 20.81
C ILE A 31 20.23 -4.17 21.49
N ASP A 32 20.11 -5.45 21.12
CA ASP A 32 20.86 -6.50 21.78
C ASP A 32 22.34 -6.35 21.42
N ASP A 33 23.11 -5.78 22.34
CA ASP A 33 24.55 -5.60 22.18
C ASP A 33 25.24 -6.97 21.93
N ASN A 34 24.67 -8.10 22.35
CA ASN A 34 25.19 -9.42 21.97
C ASN A 34 24.96 -9.75 20.49
N LEU A 35 23.85 -9.31 19.91
CA LEU A 35 23.58 -9.50 18.49
C LEU A 35 24.53 -8.65 17.64
N ILE A 36 24.77 -7.39 18.02
CA ILE A 36 25.76 -6.52 17.38
C ILE A 36 27.15 -7.17 17.44
N ASN A 37 27.60 -7.56 18.63
CA ASN A 37 28.89 -8.21 18.80
C ASN A 37 28.99 -9.53 18.00
N ARG A 38 27.91 -10.31 17.88
CA ARG A 38 27.91 -11.53 17.05
C ARG A 38 28.05 -11.22 15.55
N LEU A 39 27.42 -10.14 15.08
CA LEU A 39 27.51 -9.71 13.68
C LEU A 39 28.91 -9.13 13.37
N GLU A 40 29.47 -8.35 14.29
CA GLU A 40 30.84 -7.81 14.16
C GLU A 40 31.89 -8.92 14.19
N ASN A 41 31.77 -9.91 15.09
CA ASN A 41 32.71 -11.03 15.16
C ASN A 41 32.57 -12.00 13.96
N ASN A 42 31.37 -12.19 13.40
CA ASN A 42 31.19 -12.98 12.17
C ASN A 42 31.82 -12.31 10.94
N LEU A 43 32.02 -10.98 10.95
CA LEU A 43 32.77 -10.29 9.91
C LEU A 43 34.29 -10.56 10.00
N GLU A 44 34.81 -10.80 11.20
CA GLU A 44 36.25 -11.07 11.42
C GLU A 44 36.63 -12.52 11.00
N ASP A 45 35.72 -13.48 11.18
CA ASP A 45 35.94 -14.89 10.81
C ASP A 45 35.92 -15.14 9.28
N ALA A 46 35.32 -14.25 8.49
CA ALA A 46 35.39 -14.33 7.02
C ALA A 46 36.77 -13.91 6.47
N CYS A 47 37.62 -13.25 7.26
CA CYS A 47 38.91 -12.71 6.82
C CYS A 47 40.14 -13.42 7.44
N SER A 48 39.96 -14.34 8.38
CA SER A 48 41.07 -15.03 9.05
C SER A 48 41.03 -16.56 8.89
N ASN A 49 41.26 -17.02 7.65
CA ASN A 49 41.83 -18.36 7.42
C ASN A 49 42.73 -18.35 6.18
N LYS A 50 43.94 -17.79 6.33
CA LYS A 50 45.09 -18.15 5.50
C LYS A 50 46.16 -18.78 6.40
N SER A 51 46.16 -20.11 6.47
CA SER A 51 47.35 -20.87 6.84
C SER A 51 48.27 -20.93 5.62
N ALA A 52 49.52 -20.52 5.82
CA ALA A 52 50.58 -20.42 4.83
C ALA A 52 50.85 -21.75 4.08
N ASP A 53 50.82 -21.69 2.75
CA ASP A 53 51.85 -22.27 1.87
C ASP A 53 51.73 -21.62 0.48
N ASP A 54 52.89 -21.50 -0.17
CA ASP A 54 53.20 -20.72 -1.39
C ASP A 54 52.24 -20.91 -2.59
N GLU A 55 51.74 -19.81 -3.15
CA GLU A 55 52.03 -19.34 -4.53
C GLU A 55 51.43 -17.94 -4.71
N ASP A 56 52.16 -17.08 -5.41
CA ASP A 56 51.81 -15.68 -5.70
C ASP A 56 50.52 -15.60 -6.51
N ASP A 57 49.37 -15.45 -5.85
CA ASP A 57 48.17 -14.88 -6.46
C ASP A 57 47.84 -13.59 -5.72
N ASP A 58 48.19 -12.48 -6.39
CA ASP A 58 47.63 -11.16 -6.15
C ASP A 58 46.11 -11.23 -6.40
N ASP A 59 45.37 -11.81 -5.46
CA ASP A 59 43.93 -11.66 -5.32
C ASP A 59 43.68 -10.22 -4.82
N ASP A 60 43.92 -9.26 -5.73
CA ASP A 60 43.28 -7.97 -5.68
C ASP A 60 41.79 -8.29 -5.59
N GLY A 61 41.21 -8.15 -4.39
CA GLY A 61 39.81 -8.39 -4.06
C GLY A 61 38.86 -7.45 -4.79
N ILE A 62 38.91 -7.50 -6.12
CA ILE A 62 38.02 -6.88 -7.06
C ILE A 62 36.75 -7.71 -6.97
N GLN A 63 35.85 -7.28 -6.09
CA GLN A 63 34.47 -7.73 -6.12
C GLN A 63 33.96 -7.59 -7.55
N ASN A 64 33.37 -8.65 -8.08
CA ASN A 64 32.82 -8.65 -9.42
C ASN A 64 31.83 -7.47 -9.52
N PRO A 65 32.09 -6.46 -10.39
CA PRO A 65 31.22 -5.29 -10.49
C PRO A 65 29.79 -5.68 -10.90
N ASP A 66 29.62 -6.83 -11.55
CA ASP A 66 28.31 -7.39 -11.92
C ASP A 66 27.52 -7.92 -10.72
N GLU A 67 28.15 -8.06 -9.55
CA GLU A 67 27.53 -8.46 -8.28
C GLU A 67 27.31 -7.26 -7.33
N CYS A 68 27.61 -6.04 -7.79
CA CYS A 68 27.52 -4.80 -6.99
C CYS A 68 26.27 -3.98 -7.35
N VAL A 69 25.83 -3.13 -6.41
CA VAL A 69 24.74 -2.17 -6.65
C VAL A 69 25.31 -0.78 -6.90
N ASP A 70 25.02 -0.21 -8.06
CA ASP A 70 25.42 1.14 -8.41
C ASP A 70 24.51 2.19 -7.76
N LEU A 71 25.12 3.05 -6.94
CA LEU A 71 24.49 4.24 -6.39
C LEU A 71 24.69 5.41 -7.36
N VAL A 72 23.62 5.81 -8.03
CA VAL A 72 23.63 6.91 -9.00
C VAL A 72 23.02 8.19 -8.43
N LEU A 73 23.61 9.32 -8.80
CA LEU A 73 23.06 10.63 -8.47
C LEU A 73 21.87 10.95 -9.39
N LYS A 74 20.71 11.22 -8.80
CA LYS A 74 19.56 11.73 -9.53
C LYS A 74 19.71 13.21 -9.92
N ASN A 75 20.41 13.98 -9.08
CA ASN A 75 20.64 15.42 -9.26
C ASN A 75 22.13 15.72 -9.07
N ASP A 76 22.63 16.74 -9.77
CA ASP A 76 24.00 17.22 -9.59
C ASP A 76 24.21 17.75 -8.16
N VAL A 77 25.32 17.34 -7.53
CA VAL A 77 25.69 17.76 -6.17
C VAL A 77 27.04 18.47 -6.20
N SER A 78 27.10 19.67 -5.62
CA SER A 78 28.36 20.43 -5.51
C SER A 78 29.30 19.79 -4.47
N GLN A 79 30.61 19.94 -4.68
CA GLN A 79 31.61 19.42 -3.74
C GLN A 79 31.36 19.94 -2.31
N GLY A 80 31.39 19.02 -1.34
CA GLY A 80 31.19 19.34 0.08
C GLY A 80 29.72 19.45 0.52
N GLN A 81 28.76 19.19 -0.37
CA GLN A 81 27.35 19.01 -0.01
C GLN A 81 27.05 17.55 0.33
N GLU A 82 26.06 17.35 1.19
CA GLU A 82 25.53 16.03 1.53
C GLU A 82 24.74 15.44 0.36
N ILE A 83 24.87 14.12 0.16
CA ILE A 83 24.11 13.36 -0.82
C ILE A 83 22.95 12.69 -0.09
N PHE A 84 21.72 12.95 -0.55
CA PHE A 84 20.51 12.43 0.08
C PHE A 84 19.91 11.27 -0.73
N ASN A 85 19.27 10.34 -0.02
CA ASN A 85 18.50 9.26 -0.63
C ASN A 85 17.12 9.73 -1.11
N SER A 86 16.62 9.08 -2.16
CA SER A 86 15.23 9.23 -2.60
C SER A 86 14.42 8.02 -2.12
N TYR A 87 13.51 8.23 -1.16
CA TYR A 87 12.69 7.15 -0.58
C TYR A 87 11.41 6.84 -1.39
N GLY A 88 11.15 7.59 -2.46
CA GLY A 88 9.98 7.42 -3.32
C GLY A 88 8.71 8.11 -2.78
N GLU A 89 7.57 7.68 -3.31
CA GLU A 89 6.24 8.25 -3.06
C GLU A 89 5.60 7.65 -1.81
N LEU A 90 6.22 7.89 -0.65
CA LEU A 90 5.79 7.34 0.63
C LEU A 90 5.05 8.39 1.45
N SER A 91 3.92 7.99 2.05
CA SER A 91 3.20 8.79 3.04
C SER A 91 4.01 8.91 4.33
N ASN A 92 3.72 9.93 5.13
CA ASN A 92 4.33 10.16 6.43
C ASN A 92 4.14 9.00 7.40
N VAL A 93 3.05 8.23 7.28
CA VAL A 93 2.88 7.04 8.12
C VAL A 93 3.90 5.95 7.77
N PHE A 94 4.21 5.74 6.48
CA PHE A 94 5.28 4.82 6.06
C PHE A 94 6.68 5.37 6.35
N LEU A 95 6.89 6.67 6.12
CA LEU A 95 8.19 7.32 6.39
C LEU A 95 8.53 7.25 7.88
N LEU A 96 7.55 7.48 8.74
CA LEU A 96 7.75 7.42 10.18
C LEU A 96 8.00 5.98 10.64
N ALA A 97 7.20 5.02 10.18
CA ALA A 97 7.32 3.62 10.59
C ALA A 97 8.65 2.97 10.14
N ARG A 98 9.12 3.27 8.92
CA ARG A 98 10.32 2.64 8.35
C ARG A 98 11.61 3.41 8.61
N TYR A 99 11.54 4.74 8.64
CA TYR A 99 12.73 5.59 8.65
C TYR A 99 12.75 6.61 9.80
N GLY A 100 11.68 6.71 10.59
CA GLY A 100 11.66 7.53 11.80
C GLY A 100 11.52 9.04 11.58
N PHE A 101 11.09 9.49 10.39
CA PHE A 101 10.88 10.91 10.09
C PHE A 101 9.60 11.18 9.31
N THR A 102 9.14 12.43 9.32
CA THR A 102 8.01 12.90 8.49
C THR A 102 8.38 14.17 7.74
N ILE A 103 7.65 14.43 6.65
CA ILE A 103 7.81 15.57 5.77
C ILE A 103 6.57 16.48 5.91
N PRO A 104 6.73 17.76 6.31
CA PRO A 104 5.61 18.71 6.32
C PRO A 104 4.99 18.88 4.94
N GLY A 105 3.66 18.79 4.85
CA GLY A 105 2.94 18.97 3.58
C GLY A 105 3.22 17.88 2.55
N ASN A 106 3.51 16.65 3.00
CA ASN A 106 3.75 15.53 2.10
C ASN A 106 2.50 15.23 1.25
N GLN A 107 2.64 15.38 -0.07
CA GLN A 107 1.57 15.16 -1.04
C GLN A 107 1.13 13.70 -1.16
N TYR A 108 1.92 12.77 -0.63
CA TYR A 108 1.62 11.34 -0.62
C TYR A 108 0.95 10.90 0.67
N ASP A 109 0.63 11.83 1.58
CA ASP A 109 -0.06 11.50 2.82
C ASP A 109 -1.45 10.94 2.58
N ILE A 110 -1.83 10.00 3.44
CA ILE A 110 -3.12 9.32 3.41
C ILE A 110 -3.65 9.17 4.82
N VAL A 111 -4.96 9.05 4.94
CA VAL A 111 -5.64 8.67 6.18
C VAL A 111 -6.31 7.32 5.98
N HIS A 112 -5.84 6.29 6.68
CA HIS A 112 -6.45 4.96 6.64
C HIS A 112 -7.82 4.93 7.34
N LEU A 113 -8.78 4.23 6.73
CA LEU A 113 -10.15 4.07 7.22
C LEU A 113 -10.54 2.62 7.51
N GLY A 114 -9.69 1.64 7.20
CA GLY A 114 -9.97 0.22 7.42
C GLY A 114 -10.53 -0.09 8.82
N PRO A 115 -9.85 0.32 9.90
CA PRO A 115 -10.35 0.10 11.27
C PRO A 115 -11.71 0.77 11.56
N ASP A 116 -11.96 1.94 10.97
CA ASP A 116 -13.22 2.67 11.16
C ASP A 116 -14.39 1.95 10.49
N PHE A 117 -14.16 1.35 9.31
CA PHE A 117 -15.15 0.51 8.63
C PHE A 117 -15.43 -0.77 9.43
N LEU A 118 -14.41 -1.43 9.97
CA LEU A 118 -14.59 -2.61 10.84
C LEU A 118 -15.45 -2.30 12.07
N GLU A 119 -15.33 -1.11 12.65
CA GLU A 119 -16.17 -0.68 13.77
C GLU A 119 -17.65 -0.56 13.38
N ILE A 120 -17.95 -0.11 12.16
CA ILE A 120 -19.31 -0.08 11.63
C ILE A 120 -19.87 -1.49 11.52
N PHE A 121 -19.07 -2.44 11.02
CA PHE A 121 -19.51 -3.83 10.80
C PHE A 121 -19.79 -4.57 12.11
N ARG A 122 -18.98 -4.31 13.14
CA ARG A 122 -19.19 -4.89 14.48
C ARG A 122 -20.49 -4.41 15.14
N LYS A 123 -21.05 -3.27 14.71
CA LYS A 123 -22.25 -2.67 15.33
C LYS A 123 -23.55 -3.01 14.61
N ASP A 124 -23.52 -3.45 13.36
CA ASP A 124 -24.72 -3.63 12.54
C ASP A 124 -24.70 -4.95 11.76
N ASP A 125 -25.47 -5.92 12.24
CA ASP A 125 -25.63 -7.25 11.63
C ASP A 125 -26.07 -7.18 10.16
N LYS A 126 -26.78 -6.12 9.74
CA LYS A 126 -27.24 -5.96 8.35
C LYS A 126 -26.11 -5.80 7.34
N HIS A 127 -24.95 -5.35 7.78
CA HIS A 127 -23.80 -5.10 6.91
C HIS A 127 -22.85 -6.30 6.85
N GLN A 128 -22.97 -7.27 7.75
CA GLN A 128 -22.03 -8.40 7.84
C GLN A 128 -21.96 -9.22 6.55
N GLU A 129 -23.12 -9.52 5.94
CA GLU A 129 -23.18 -10.29 4.69
C GLU A 129 -22.44 -9.58 3.55
N LYS A 130 -22.66 -8.26 3.43
CA LYS A 130 -22.04 -7.43 2.40
C LYS A 130 -20.52 -7.33 2.56
N VAL A 131 -20.08 -7.18 3.80
CA VAL A 131 -18.65 -7.08 4.14
C VAL A 131 -17.95 -8.41 3.92
N LYS A 132 -18.60 -9.51 4.30
CA LYS A 132 -18.09 -10.86 4.04
C LYS A 132 -17.90 -11.07 2.54
N TRP A 133 -18.90 -10.72 1.73
CA TRP A 133 -18.78 -10.79 0.28
C TRP A 133 -17.67 -9.88 -0.25
N TRP A 134 -17.57 -8.63 0.24
CA TRP A 134 -16.51 -7.70 -0.18
C TRP A 134 -15.12 -8.27 0.09
N SER A 135 -14.92 -8.82 1.28
CA SER A 135 -13.64 -9.40 1.67
C SER A 135 -13.28 -10.65 0.89
N GLN A 136 -14.25 -11.50 0.54
CA GLN A 136 -13.99 -12.79 -0.12
C GLN A 136 -13.89 -12.67 -1.63
N VAL A 137 -14.69 -11.78 -2.24
CA VAL A 137 -14.86 -11.72 -3.70
C VAL A 137 -14.88 -10.28 -4.19
N GLY A 138 -15.67 -9.42 -3.55
CA GLY A 138 -16.01 -8.10 -4.08
C GLY A 138 -14.81 -7.16 -4.27
N HIS A 139 -13.86 -7.15 -3.34
CA HIS A 139 -12.67 -6.32 -3.44
C HIS A 139 -11.77 -6.74 -4.60
N GLY A 140 -11.56 -8.05 -4.79
CA GLY A 140 -10.75 -8.58 -5.88
C GLY A 140 -11.35 -8.22 -7.23
N LEU A 141 -12.65 -8.51 -7.42
CA LEU A 141 -13.39 -8.17 -8.63
C LEU A 141 -13.36 -6.67 -8.92
N PHE A 142 -13.67 -5.84 -7.92
CA PHE A 142 -13.67 -4.38 -8.09
C PHE A 142 -12.28 -3.84 -8.44
N SER A 143 -11.23 -4.36 -7.80
CA SER A 143 -9.86 -3.90 -8.04
C SER A 143 -9.38 -4.24 -9.45
N ALA A 144 -9.68 -5.46 -9.94
CA ALA A 144 -9.33 -5.87 -11.29
C ALA A 144 -10.08 -5.03 -12.34
N TRP A 145 -11.40 -4.90 -12.18
CA TRP A 145 -12.25 -4.09 -13.05
C TRP A 145 -11.82 -2.61 -13.08
N TYR A 146 -11.51 -2.02 -11.91
CA TYR A 146 -11.10 -0.62 -11.83
C TYR A 146 -9.72 -0.38 -12.45
N ALA A 147 -8.80 -1.36 -12.36
CA ALA A 147 -7.51 -1.28 -13.04
C ALA A 147 -7.67 -1.31 -14.57
N GLN A 148 -8.53 -2.18 -15.09
CA GLN A 148 -8.83 -2.25 -16.52
C GLN A 148 -9.42 -0.94 -17.05
N MET A 149 -10.42 -0.37 -16.36
CA MET A 149 -11.01 0.91 -16.79
C MET A 149 -9.99 2.05 -16.87
N ARG A 150 -9.00 2.11 -15.96
CA ARG A 150 -7.97 3.15 -16.03
C ARG A 150 -6.97 2.95 -17.16
N GLN A 151 -6.64 1.71 -17.51
CA GLN A 151 -5.79 1.43 -18.66
C GLN A 151 -6.47 1.86 -19.95
N GLU A 152 -7.78 1.59 -20.09
CA GLU A 152 -8.57 2.04 -21.24
C GLU A 152 -8.64 3.57 -21.32
N GLU A 153 -8.83 4.28 -20.20
CA GLU A 153 -8.79 5.76 -20.16
C GLU A 153 -7.41 6.33 -20.56
N ASP A 154 -6.31 5.75 -20.06
CA ASP A 154 -4.95 6.19 -20.37
C ASP A 154 -4.57 5.93 -21.85
N GLU A 155 -5.08 4.85 -22.44
CA GLU A 155 -4.92 4.52 -23.86
C GLU A 155 -5.75 5.45 -24.77
N ASP A 156 -6.98 5.76 -24.37
CA ASP A 156 -7.85 6.71 -25.08
C ASP A 156 -7.26 8.13 -25.05
N GLU A 157 -6.72 8.60 -23.92
CA GLU A 157 -6.04 9.90 -23.83
C GLU A 157 -4.79 9.97 -24.73
N GLN A 158 -4.04 8.87 -24.85
CA GLN A 158 -2.88 8.79 -25.74
C GLN A 158 -3.27 8.76 -27.22
N ASN A 159 -4.37 8.07 -27.57
CA ASN A 159 -4.89 8.02 -28.93
C ASN A 159 -5.51 9.35 -29.37
N GLU A 160 -6.24 10.04 -28.48
CA GLU A 160 -6.79 11.38 -28.73
C GLU A 160 -5.68 12.44 -28.90
N ALA A 161 -4.58 12.33 -28.14
CA ALA A 161 -3.41 13.22 -28.29
C ALA A 161 -2.65 13.02 -29.61
N GLN A 162 -2.80 11.86 -30.27
CA GLN A 162 -2.22 11.59 -31.59
C GLN A 162 -3.15 11.96 -32.75
N SER A 163 -4.45 12.11 -32.52
CA SER A 163 -5.43 12.39 -33.59
C SER A 163 -5.60 13.89 -33.95
N ASP A 164 -5.15 14.84 -33.12
CA ASP A 164 -5.21 16.28 -33.42
C ASP A 164 -3.92 16.83 -34.08
N GLY A 165 -3.01 15.94 -34.49
CA GLY A 165 -1.69 16.27 -35.01
C GLY A 165 -1.48 15.90 -36.47
N SER A 166 -2.05 16.68 -37.39
CA SER A 166 -1.73 16.75 -38.84
C SER A 166 -2.38 15.73 -39.78
N HIS A 167 -3.45 16.20 -40.43
CA HIS A 167 -3.59 15.98 -41.87
C HIS A 167 -2.49 16.77 -42.60
N GLN A 168 -1.39 16.12 -42.95
CA GLN A 168 -0.69 16.48 -44.18
C GLN A 168 0.01 15.27 -44.78
N GLU A 169 -0.56 14.81 -45.90
CA GLU A 169 0.02 13.85 -46.83
C GLU A 169 1.49 14.18 -47.12
N VAL A 170 2.41 13.26 -46.82
CA VAL A 170 3.56 13.03 -47.68
C VAL A 170 3.88 11.54 -47.72
N ASN A 171 3.66 11.00 -48.91
CA ASN A 171 4.05 9.71 -49.41
C ASN A 171 5.58 9.55 -49.42
N SER A 172 6.13 8.50 -48.80
CA SER A 172 7.45 7.97 -49.19
C SER A 172 7.61 6.51 -48.77
N GLU A 173 7.57 5.67 -49.79
CA GLU A 173 7.98 4.27 -49.87
C GLU A 173 9.43 4.06 -49.37
N ILE A 174 9.66 2.91 -48.74
CA ILE A 174 10.89 2.09 -48.63
C ILE A 174 10.47 0.92 -47.70
N GLU A 175 10.03 -0.23 -48.21
CA GLU A 175 10.85 -1.38 -48.70
C GLU A 175 11.89 -1.77 -47.64
N GLU A 176 11.73 -2.90 -46.94
CA GLU A 176 12.20 -4.25 -47.31
C GLU A 176 13.04 -4.73 -46.07
N GLU A 177 13.06 -5.95 -45.54
CA GLU A 177 12.68 -7.31 -45.98
C GLU A 177 12.51 -8.25 -44.77
N SER A 178 11.80 -9.38 -45.03
CA SER A 178 12.15 -10.79 -44.73
C SER A 178 12.43 -11.23 -43.29
N ASP A 179 12.16 -12.46 -42.85
CA ASP A 179 11.42 -13.67 -43.26
C ASP A 179 11.66 -14.61 -42.05
N GLU A 180 10.63 -15.19 -41.45
CA GLU A 180 10.30 -16.64 -41.49
C GLU A 180 11.12 -17.54 -40.54
N ASP A 181 10.43 -18.62 -40.12
CA ASP A 181 10.86 -19.84 -39.42
C ASP A 181 10.65 -19.84 -37.88
N GLU A 182 9.63 -20.53 -37.33
CA GLU A 182 9.50 -22.01 -37.12
C GLU A 182 10.61 -22.52 -36.18
N ASP A 183 10.43 -23.31 -35.11
CA ASP A 183 9.33 -24.01 -34.44
C ASP A 183 9.88 -24.47 -33.06
N GLU A 184 8.96 -24.85 -32.15
CA GLU A 184 9.06 -25.89 -31.10
C GLU A 184 10.32 -26.02 -30.22
N ASP A 185 10.14 -25.89 -28.90
CA ASP A 185 10.53 -26.96 -27.97
C ASP A 185 9.70 -26.86 -26.67
N GLU A 186 9.07 -27.99 -26.35
CA GLU A 186 8.36 -28.31 -25.11
C GLU A 186 9.39 -28.45 -23.97
N ASP A 187 9.18 -27.76 -22.84
CA ASP A 187 9.65 -28.22 -21.54
C ASP A 187 8.53 -28.01 -20.53
N GLU A 188 7.84 -29.10 -20.23
CA GLU A 188 6.92 -29.28 -19.10
C GLU A 188 7.75 -29.35 -17.81
N ASP A 189 7.90 -28.23 -17.11
CA ASP A 189 8.30 -28.25 -15.70
C ASP A 189 7.06 -28.01 -14.83
N GLU A 190 6.43 -29.13 -14.44
CA GLU A 190 5.47 -29.22 -13.34
C GLU A 190 6.20 -28.98 -12.02
N ASP A 191 6.42 -27.71 -11.66
CA ASP A 191 6.72 -27.34 -10.28
C ASP A 191 5.40 -27.23 -9.51
N GLU A 192 5.00 -28.36 -8.92
CA GLU A 192 4.09 -28.42 -7.78
C GLU A 192 4.73 -27.69 -6.59
N ASP A 193 4.65 -26.36 -6.58
CA ASP A 193 5.00 -25.59 -5.40
C ASP A 193 3.93 -25.80 -4.33
N GLU A 194 4.35 -26.60 -3.35
CA GLU A 194 3.69 -26.97 -2.11
C GLU A 194 3.06 -25.75 -1.44
N ASP A 195 1.80 -25.92 -1.06
CA ASP A 195 0.97 -25.01 -0.27
C ASP A 195 1.78 -24.34 0.86
N GLU A 196 2.20 -23.09 0.65
CA GLU A 196 2.40 -22.18 1.77
C GLU A 196 1.00 -21.85 2.28
N ASP A 197 0.65 -22.46 3.41
CA ASP A 197 -0.42 -22.04 4.31
C ASP A 197 -0.19 -20.57 4.72
N GLU A 198 -0.39 -19.61 3.80
CA GLU A 198 -0.60 -18.21 4.13
C GLU A 198 -1.91 -18.18 4.93
N ASP A 199 -1.77 -17.97 6.24
CA ASP A 199 -2.86 -17.86 7.20
C ASP A 199 -4.07 -17.16 6.54
N GLU A 200 -5.23 -17.84 6.44
CA GLU A 200 -6.46 -17.31 5.83
C GLU A 200 -6.87 -15.92 6.38
N GLU A 201 -6.31 -15.50 7.53
CA GLU A 201 -6.47 -14.18 8.11
C GLU A 201 -5.66 -13.05 7.42
N ASP A 202 -4.53 -13.30 6.75
CA ASP A 202 -3.72 -12.25 6.12
C ASP A 202 -4.26 -11.80 4.75
N VAL A 203 -4.84 -12.72 3.98
CA VAL A 203 -5.56 -12.39 2.73
C VAL A 203 -6.77 -11.48 3.00
N LEU A 204 -7.42 -11.68 4.15
CA LEU A 204 -8.56 -10.91 4.68
C LEU A 204 -8.20 -9.45 5.03
N LYS A 205 -6.92 -9.09 5.17
CA LYS A 205 -6.49 -7.75 5.61
C LYS A 205 -6.06 -6.81 4.46
N SER A 206 -5.67 -7.37 3.31
CA SER A 206 -5.15 -6.60 2.16
C SER A 206 -6.09 -5.49 1.67
N TRP A 207 -7.40 -5.71 1.70
CA TRP A 207 -8.40 -4.72 1.25
C TRP A 207 -8.59 -3.57 2.23
N LEU A 208 -8.31 -3.75 3.53
CA LEU A 208 -8.41 -2.70 4.54
C LEU A 208 -7.37 -1.61 4.30
N SER A 209 -6.17 -1.99 3.85
CA SER A 209 -5.12 -1.05 3.49
C SER A 209 -5.51 -0.16 2.29
N ARG A 210 -6.36 -0.68 1.40
CA ARG A 210 -6.92 0.05 0.26
C ARG A 210 -8.04 1.01 0.64
N LEU A 211 -8.50 1.01 1.89
CA LEU A 211 -9.48 1.97 2.39
C LEU A 211 -8.78 3.17 3.00
N TYR A 212 -8.61 4.23 2.21
CA TYR A 212 -8.01 5.47 2.68
C TYR A 212 -8.63 6.72 2.05
N ILE A 213 -8.20 7.88 2.53
CA ILE A 213 -8.40 9.20 1.92
C ILE A 213 -7.02 9.75 1.58
N ASP A 214 -6.84 10.26 0.37
CA ASP A 214 -5.56 10.82 -0.08
C ASP A 214 -5.33 12.27 0.41
N PHE A 215 -4.15 12.80 0.10
CA PHE A 215 -3.78 14.18 0.42
C PHE A 215 -4.77 15.22 -0.12
N SER A 216 -5.43 14.98 -1.26
CA SER A 216 -6.42 15.91 -1.80
C SER A 216 -7.73 15.93 -1.00
N GLY A 217 -7.92 14.96 -0.09
CA GLY A 217 -9.18 14.71 0.59
C GLY A 217 -10.14 13.83 -0.23
N GLU A 218 -9.64 13.14 -1.26
CA GLU A 218 -10.42 12.18 -2.05
C GLU A 218 -10.42 10.80 -1.37
N PRO A 219 -11.60 10.23 -1.06
CA PRO A 219 -11.67 8.83 -0.69
C PRO A 219 -11.19 7.95 -1.84
N SER A 220 -10.44 6.89 -1.54
CA SER A 220 -10.02 5.92 -2.53
C SER A 220 -11.22 5.28 -3.27
N PRO A 221 -11.01 4.73 -4.48
CA PRO A 221 -12.05 4.00 -5.21
C PRO A 221 -12.67 2.87 -4.37
N SER A 222 -11.84 2.11 -3.66
CA SER A 222 -12.29 1.03 -2.75
C SER A 222 -13.12 1.58 -1.59
N THR A 223 -12.76 2.75 -1.04
CA THR A 223 -13.54 3.44 -0.01
C THR A 223 -14.93 3.80 -0.53
N TRP A 224 -15.04 4.34 -1.75
CA TRP A 224 -16.31 4.65 -2.39
C TRP A 224 -17.14 3.41 -2.65
N ALA A 225 -16.54 2.39 -3.26
CA ALA A 225 -17.20 1.14 -3.62
C ALA A 225 -17.79 0.43 -2.40
N LEU A 226 -17.00 0.28 -1.34
CA LEU A 226 -17.48 -0.31 -0.10
C LEU A 226 -18.58 0.54 0.54
N ALA A 227 -18.42 1.85 0.62
CA ALA A 227 -19.44 2.71 1.18
C ALA A 227 -20.76 2.65 0.37
N ASN A 228 -20.69 2.58 -0.96
CA ASN A 228 -21.85 2.37 -1.83
C ASN A 228 -22.50 1.01 -1.58
N LEU A 229 -21.72 -0.05 -1.46
CA LEU A 229 -22.21 -1.40 -1.13
C LEU A 229 -23.05 -1.39 0.15
N LEU A 230 -22.57 -0.70 1.19
CA LEU A 230 -23.28 -0.58 2.46
C LEU A 230 -24.63 0.13 2.31
N THR A 231 -24.76 1.09 1.37
CA THR A 231 -26.04 1.78 1.13
C THR A 231 -27.09 0.97 0.39
N LEU A 232 -26.74 -0.18 -0.21
CA LEU A 232 -27.71 -0.99 -0.97
C LEU A 232 -28.88 -1.45 -0.09
N THR A 233 -30.09 -1.34 -0.63
CA THR A 233 -31.28 -1.97 -0.01
C THR A 233 -31.19 -3.49 -0.13
N THR A 234 -31.95 -4.22 0.69
CA THR A 234 -32.01 -5.69 0.60
C THR A 234 -32.47 -6.17 -0.77
N ALA A 235 -33.44 -5.48 -1.40
CA ALA A 235 -33.88 -5.81 -2.75
C ALA A 235 -32.78 -5.61 -3.82
N GLN A 236 -31.97 -4.55 -3.69
CA GLN A 236 -30.83 -4.31 -4.59
C GLN A 236 -29.73 -5.34 -4.36
N TRP A 237 -29.39 -5.61 -3.10
CA TRP A 237 -28.47 -6.69 -2.72
C TRP A 237 -28.92 -8.02 -3.33
N ASP A 238 -30.22 -8.34 -3.22
CA ASP A 238 -30.73 -9.60 -3.72
C ASP A 238 -30.67 -9.71 -5.24
N THR A 239 -30.90 -8.58 -5.93
CA THR A 239 -30.84 -8.50 -7.38
C THR A 239 -29.42 -8.58 -7.91
N PHE A 240 -28.45 -8.00 -7.20
CA PHE A 240 -27.07 -7.89 -7.66
C PHE A 240 -26.18 -9.06 -7.18
N PHE A 241 -26.45 -9.63 -6.01
CA PHE A 241 -25.49 -10.51 -5.31
C PHE A 241 -26.10 -11.78 -4.66
N SER A 242 -27.44 -11.96 -4.62
CA SER A 242 -28.10 -13.07 -3.89
C SER A 242 -28.56 -14.25 -4.76
N GLN A 243 -28.12 -14.32 -6.03
CA GLN A 243 -28.11 -15.64 -6.65
C GLN A 243 -27.04 -16.45 -5.96
N LYS A 244 -27.47 -17.50 -5.23
CA LYS A 244 -26.63 -18.54 -4.64
C LYS A 244 -25.39 -18.75 -5.50
N ALA A 245 -24.28 -18.16 -5.08
CA ALA A 245 -23.02 -18.23 -5.80
C ALA A 245 -22.73 -19.71 -6.04
N SER A 246 -22.85 -20.11 -7.30
CA SER A 246 -22.36 -21.43 -7.70
C SER A 246 -20.86 -21.26 -7.93
N HIS A 247 -20.08 -22.31 -7.67
CA HIS A 247 -18.61 -22.28 -7.71
C HIS A 247 -18.01 -22.05 -9.11
N HIS A 248 -18.71 -21.43 -10.06
CA HIS A 248 -18.29 -21.29 -11.45
C HIS A 248 -17.97 -19.83 -11.83
N ILE A 249 -16.81 -19.65 -12.46
CA ILE A 249 -16.20 -18.40 -12.97
C ILE A 249 -17.16 -17.50 -13.79
N THR A 250 -18.23 -18.07 -14.35
CA THR A 250 -19.26 -17.34 -15.11
C THR A 250 -20.07 -16.33 -14.30
N ASP A 251 -20.09 -16.42 -12.97
CA ASP A 251 -20.73 -15.40 -12.09
C ASP A 251 -19.90 -14.10 -11.97
N SER A 252 -18.62 -14.12 -12.41
CA SER A 252 -17.76 -12.92 -12.48
C SER A 252 -18.30 -11.88 -13.49
N ILE A 253 -18.84 -12.36 -14.61
CA ILE A 253 -19.32 -11.53 -15.73
C ILE A 253 -20.60 -10.76 -15.37
N ILE A 254 -21.48 -11.33 -14.54
CA ILE A 254 -22.72 -10.66 -14.10
C ILE A 254 -22.42 -9.51 -13.12
N ASN A 255 -21.34 -9.66 -12.34
CA ASN A 255 -20.90 -8.62 -11.42
C ASN A 255 -20.25 -7.45 -12.16
N GLU A 256 -19.46 -7.70 -13.22
CA GLU A 256 -18.78 -6.65 -13.99
C GLU A 256 -19.71 -5.55 -14.52
N GLU A 257 -20.88 -5.89 -15.05
CA GLU A 257 -21.85 -4.86 -15.49
C GLU A 257 -22.36 -3.96 -14.35
N LYS A 258 -22.24 -4.41 -13.10
CA LYS A 258 -22.81 -3.77 -11.92
C LYS A 258 -21.74 -3.15 -11.02
N LEU A 259 -20.45 -3.47 -11.21
CA LEU A 259 -19.31 -2.78 -10.59
C LEU A 259 -19.26 -1.27 -10.90
N PRO A 260 -19.65 -0.76 -12.09
CA PRO A 260 -19.77 0.68 -12.33
C PRO A 260 -20.69 1.41 -11.35
N PHE A 261 -21.69 0.71 -10.79
CA PHE A 261 -22.55 1.31 -9.76
C PHE A 261 -21.78 1.57 -8.47
N LEU A 262 -20.85 0.69 -8.09
CA LEU A 262 -20.02 0.84 -6.89
C LEU A 262 -18.97 1.95 -7.07
N ALA A 263 -18.52 2.22 -8.30
CA ALA A 263 -17.56 3.30 -8.57
C ALA A 263 -18.14 4.73 -8.44
N LYS A 264 -19.46 4.88 -8.31
CA LYS A 264 -20.11 6.20 -8.30
C LYS A 264 -19.75 7.03 -7.07
N THR A 265 -19.33 8.27 -7.27
CA THR A 265 -18.94 9.20 -6.19
C THR A 265 -20.03 10.24 -5.84
N ASP A 266 -21.16 10.22 -6.53
CA ASP A 266 -22.24 11.20 -6.41
C ASP A 266 -23.36 10.78 -5.44
N ASN A 267 -23.32 9.56 -4.90
CA ASN A 267 -24.37 9.02 -4.05
C ASN A 267 -24.48 9.75 -2.69
N LEU A 268 -25.61 10.43 -2.49
CA LEU A 268 -25.88 11.22 -1.28
C LEU A 268 -25.93 10.39 0.00
N HIS A 269 -26.40 9.13 -0.06
CA HIS A 269 -26.42 8.25 1.11
C HIS A 269 -25.01 7.83 1.50
N THR A 270 -24.17 7.55 0.50
CA THR A 270 -22.75 7.21 0.69
C THR A 270 -21.99 8.37 1.31
N LYS A 271 -22.18 9.58 0.79
CA LYS A 271 -21.60 10.81 1.38
C LYS A 271 -22.01 11.00 2.84
N LYS A 272 -23.26 10.68 3.21
CA LYS A 272 -23.73 10.74 4.60
C LYS A 272 -23.05 9.70 5.50
N ILE A 273 -22.88 8.46 5.03
CA ILE A 273 -22.17 7.41 5.79
C ILE A 273 -20.72 7.82 5.99
N LEU A 274 -20.02 8.23 4.93
CA LEU A 274 -18.65 8.69 5.00
C LEU A 274 -18.52 9.91 5.93
N SER A 275 -19.36 10.93 5.79
CA SER A 275 -19.33 12.10 6.68
C SER A 275 -19.54 11.73 8.15
N LYS A 276 -20.42 10.75 8.44
CA LYS A 276 -20.62 10.24 9.80
C LYS A 276 -19.40 9.48 10.31
N LEU A 277 -18.78 8.64 9.48
CA LEU A 277 -17.56 7.90 9.80
C LEU A 277 -16.43 8.88 10.13
N LEU A 278 -16.17 9.85 9.27
CA LEU A 278 -15.08 10.82 9.44
C LEU A 278 -15.26 11.72 10.67
N LYS A 279 -16.50 12.10 11.01
CA LYS A 279 -16.79 12.85 12.25
C LYS A 279 -16.56 12.04 13.52
N ASN A 280 -16.61 10.72 13.43
CA ASN A 280 -16.38 9.83 14.57
C ASN A 280 -14.92 9.41 14.68
N LYS A 281 -14.11 9.60 13.62
CA LYS A 281 -12.69 9.27 13.63
C LYS A 281 -11.97 10.18 14.62
N GLN A 282 -11.37 9.59 15.63
CA GLN A 282 -10.63 10.31 16.67
C GLN A 282 -9.15 10.25 16.35
N LEU A 283 -8.56 11.41 16.04
CA LEU A 283 -7.11 11.55 15.96
C LEU A 283 -6.52 11.77 17.35
N PRO A 284 -5.27 11.34 17.60
CA PRO A 284 -4.60 11.59 18.87
C PRO A 284 -4.46 13.09 19.15
N THR A 285 -4.90 13.54 20.33
CA THR A 285 -4.66 14.93 20.78
C THR A 285 -3.25 15.03 21.33
N LEU A 286 -2.35 15.68 20.59
CA LEU A 286 -1.03 16.03 21.08
C LEU A 286 -1.16 17.24 22.01
N THR A 287 -0.92 17.07 23.30
CA THR A 287 -0.92 18.17 24.25
C THR A 287 0.37 19.00 24.12
N ASP A 288 0.24 20.30 23.92
CA ASP A 288 1.36 21.25 23.74
C ASP A 288 2.21 21.50 25.01
N SER A 289 2.06 20.67 26.04
CA SER A 289 2.74 20.90 27.31
C SER A 289 3.98 20.03 27.43
N HIS A 290 5.09 20.69 27.75
CA HIS A 290 6.30 20.31 28.49
C HIS A 290 6.29 19.10 29.48
N ALA A 291 5.35 18.15 29.38
CA ALA A 291 4.97 17.22 30.42
C ALA A 291 5.28 15.75 30.13
N VAL A 292 5.70 15.38 28.92
CA VAL A 292 6.19 14.01 28.68
C VAL A 292 7.71 14.02 28.79
N LYS A 293 8.20 14.15 30.04
CA LYS A 293 9.53 13.61 30.40
C LYS A 293 9.40 12.10 30.60
N GLU A 294 8.76 11.39 29.66
CA GLU A 294 8.97 9.95 29.59
C GLU A 294 10.38 9.72 29.07
N ALA A 295 11.10 8.82 29.73
CA ALA A 295 12.46 8.49 29.36
C ALA A 295 12.48 7.97 27.92
N GLY A 296 13.17 8.68 27.02
CA GLY A 296 13.41 8.25 25.63
C GLY A 296 12.67 9.03 24.54
N VAL A 297 11.71 9.90 24.87
CA VAL A 297 11.03 10.72 23.85
C VAL A 297 11.86 11.96 23.52
N THR A 298 12.30 12.08 22.27
CA THR A 298 13.04 13.26 21.78
C THR A 298 12.10 14.33 21.21
N GLU A 299 12.56 15.59 21.15
CA GLU A 299 11.80 16.65 20.50
C GLU A 299 11.55 16.35 19.01
N ALA A 300 12.51 15.69 18.34
CA ALA A 300 12.36 15.28 16.94
C ALA A 300 11.21 14.28 16.77
N MET A 301 11.08 13.30 17.67
CA MET A 301 9.96 12.35 17.65
C MET A 301 8.63 13.05 17.87
N LEU A 302 8.54 13.97 18.84
CA LEU A 302 7.34 14.79 19.06
C LEU A 302 6.98 15.61 17.83
N GLN A 303 7.98 16.22 17.19
CA GLN A 303 7.76 17.00 15.98
C GLN A 303 7.26 16.15 14.83
N ASN A 304 7.82 14.94 14.65
CA ASN A 304 7.38 14.02 13.60
C ASN A 304 5.92 13.58 13.82
N SER A 305 5.54 13.27 15.06
CA SER A 305 4.17 12.93 15.42
C SER A 305 3.20 14.09 15.20
N ARG A 306 3.62 15.33 15.52
CA ARG A 306 2.81 16.54 15.24
C ARG A 306 2.55 16.71 13.76
N ILE A 307 3.57 16.57 12.92
CA ILE A 307 3.43 16.68 11.47
C ILE A 307 2.45 15.63 10.94
N LEU A 308 2.58 14.37 11.39
CA LEU A 308 1.68 13.29 10.96
C LEU A 308 0.21 13.59 11.34
N VAL A 309 -0.05 13.86 12.63
CA VAL A 309 -1.41 14.12 13.11
C VAL A 309 -2.02 15.36 12.45
N GLN A 310 -1.23 16.43 12.26
CA GLN A 310 -1.70 17.64 11.58
C GLN A 310 -2.08 17.34 10.13
N SER A 311 -1.25 16.59 9.40
CA SER A 311 -1.53 16.24 8.01
C SER A 311 -2.81 15.40 7.89
N GLU A 312 -2.99 14.40 8.76
CA GLU A 312 -4.21 13.60 8.79
C GLU A 312 -5.46 14.46 9.09
N GLN A 313 -5.35 15.40 10.03
CA GLN A 313 -6.45 16.32 10.34
C GLN A 313 -6.81 17.20 9.13
N GLU A 314 -5.82 17.73 8.43
CA GLU A 314 -6.02 18.55 7.22
C GLU A 314 -6.66 17.74 6.08
N ILE A 315 -6.29 16.47 5.93
CA ILE A 315 -6.91 15.53 4.97
C ILE A 315 -8.38 15.29 5.32
N LEU A 316 -8.67 15.00 6.59
CA LEU A 316 -10.05 14.79 7.07
C LEU A 316 -10.93 16.03 6.85
N ASP A 317 -10.41 17.22 7.17
CA ASP A 317 -11.12 18.48 6.97
C ASP A 317 -11.40 18.77 5.50
N ARG A 318 -10.43 18.48 4.60
CA ARG A 318 -10.62 18.59 3.14
C ARG A 318 -11.71 17.64 2.67
N CYS A 319 -11.66 16.37 3.09
CA CYS A 319 -12.66 15.39 2.71
C CYS A 319 -14.06 15.76 3.21
N LEU A 320 -14.19 16.18 4.47
CA LEU A 320 -15.47 16.60 5.05
C LEU A 320 -16.11 17.77 4.30
N LYS A 321 -15.32 18.77 3.88
CA LYS A 321 -15.80 19.89 3.04
C LYS A 321 -16.28 19.43 1.66
N ARG A 322 -15.67 18.38 1.10
CA ARG A 322 -16.04 17.81 -0.20
C ARG A 322 -17.33 16.99 -0.14
N LEU A 323 -17.62 16.39 1.01
CA LEU A 323 -18.80 15.55 1.24
C LEU A 323 -20.07 16.34 1.61
N THR A 324 -19.93 17.59 2.08
CA THR A 324 -21.04 18.51 2.37
C THR A 324 -21.54 19.25 1.14
#